data_AF-A0A2I0VQ71-F1
#
_entry.id   AF-A0A2I0VQ71-F1
#
_cell.length_a   1.000
_cell.length_b   1.000
_cell.length_c   1.000
_cell.angle_alpha   90.00
_cell.angle_beta   90.00
_cell.angle_gamma   90.00
#
_symmetry.space_group_name_H-M   'P 1'
#
loop_
_entity.id
_entity.type
_entity.pdbx_description
1 polymer ?
#
loop_
_entity_poly.entity_id
_entity_poly.type
_entity_poly.pdbx_seq_one_letter_code
_entity_poly.pdbx_strand_id
1 'polypeptide(L)'
;MAHLCSFRELEEVELKLEEFRQSGHSMLREAVTDIDIAEIVSKWTGIPISNLQQSERDKLVSLEEVLHKQVVGQDIAVKSVADSIRRSRAGLLDPNRPIASFMFMGPTGVGKTELAKALAGYLFNTENALVRIDMSEYMEKHSVSRLVGAPPGYVGYEEGGQLTEVVRRLPYSVVLFDELEKAHHDVFNILLQLLDDGRITDSQGRTKAESFIVCKQNSCGLIPPHPPPSNVPTEKSARNASGLAASYFFASEKLMENGQRTRTDDDEREQSASDD
;
A
#
# COMPACT_ATOMS: atom_id res chain seq x y z
N MET A 1 61.17 12.33 -33.21
CA MET A 1 60.19 12.82 -34.22
C MET A 1 58.83 12.13 -34.11
N ALA A 2 58.72 10.82 -33.85
CA ALA A 2 57.42 10.13 -33.70
C ALA A 2 56.52 10.68 -32.55
N HIS A 3 57.11 11.07 -31.41
CA HIS A 3 56.36 11.66 -30.30
C HIS A 3 55.74 13.03 -30.59
N LEU A 4 56.34 13.83 -31.48
CA LEU A 4 55.77 15.13 -31.89
C LEU A 4 54.62 14.95 -32.89
N CYS A 5 54.63 13.88 -33.68
CA CYS A 5 53.55 13.57 -34.62
C CYS A 5 52.28 13.13 -33.88
N SER A 6 52.43 12.31 -32.83
CA SER A 6 51.30 11.86 -32.00
C SER A 6 50.66 13.00 -31.19
N PHE A 7 51.43 14.00 -30.75
CA PHE A 7 50.89 15.18 -30.09
C PHE A 7 50.08 16.05 -31.04
N ARG A 8 50.55 16.21 -32.29
CA ARG A 8 49.84 16.96 -33.33
C ARG A 8 48.55 16.27 -33.78
N GLU A 9 48.55 14.95 -33.82
CA GLU A 9 47.35 14.15 -34.11
C GLU A 9 46.30 14.28 -33.01
N LEU A 10 46.71 14.33 -31.73
CA LEU A 10 45.81 14.58 -30.61
C LEU A 10 45.18 15.98 -30.68
N GLU A 11 45.99 17.02 -30.92
CA GLU A 11 45.50 18.39 -31.09
C GLU A 11 44.55 18.52 -32.29
N GLU A 12 44.85 17.87 -33.42
CA GLU A 12 43.95 17.87 -34.59
C GLU A 12 42.62 17.14 -34.32
N VAL A 13 42.64 16.08 -33.51
CA VAL A 13 41.42 15.36 -33.13
C VAL A 13 40.60 16.17 -32.13
N GLU A 14 41.23 16.84 -31.17
CA GLU A 14 40.55 17.75 -30.23
C GLU A 14 39.90 18.93 -30.96
N LEU A 15 40.62 19.58 -31.88
CA LEU A 15 40.08 20.69 -32.68
C LEU A 15 38.88 20.25 -33.54
N LYS A 16 38.96 19.06 -34.18
CA LYS A 16 37.84 18.49 -34.95
C LYS A 16 36.64 18.16 -34.05
N LEU A 17 36.88 17.73 -32.82
CA LEU A 17 35.84 17.47 -31.82
C LEU A 17 35.16 18.78 -31.38
N GLU A 18 35.95 19.84 -31.18
CA GLU A 18 35.48 21.19 -30.82
C GLU A 18 34.62 21.81 -31.94
N GLU A 19 35.08 21.74 -33.19
CA GLU A 19 34.33 22.21 -34.37
C GLU A 19 33.04 21.41 -34.55
N PHE A 20 33.08 20.08 -34.36
CA PHE A 20 31.90 19.24 -34.41
C PHE A 20 30.90 19.58 -33.30
N ARG A 21 31.37 19.86 -32.07
CA ARG A 21 30.53 20.34 -30.95
C ARG A 21 29.89 21.70 -31.23
N GLN A 22 30.61 22.63 -31.88
CA GLN A 22 30.10 23.96 -32.21
C GLN A 22 29.16 23.98 -33.43
N SER A 23 29.27 23.00 -34.34
CA SER A 23 28.47 22.90 -35.57
C SER A 23 26.97 22.64 -35.35
N GLY A 24 26.51 22.46 -34.10
CA GLY A 24 25.10 22.25 -33.78
C GLY A 24 24.52 20.91 -34.24
N HIS A 25 25.33 20.04 -34.86
CA HIS A 25 24.94 18.69 -35.29
C HIS A 25 25.02 17.62 -34.20
N SER A 26 25.38 17.99 -32.97
CA SER A 26 25.32 17.08 -31.83
C SER A 26 23.88 16.89 -31.36
N MET A 27 23.14 15.98 -32.02
CA MET A 27 21.87 15.46 -31.49
C MET A 27 22.06 14.57 -30.25
N LEU A 28 23.31 14.33 -29.81
CA LEU A 28 23.63 13.53 -28.64
C LEU A 28 24.12 14.46 -27.52
N ARG A 29 23.33 14.53 -26.44
CA ARG A 29 23.82 15.03 -25.15
C ARG A 29 24.71 13.95 -24.53
N GLU A 30 25.95 14.29 -24.25
CA GLU A 30 26.96 13.36 -23.69
C GLU A 30 26.77 13.11 -22.18
N ALA A 31 25.98 13.94 -21.49
CA ALA A 31 25.73 13.86 -20.05
C ALA A 31 24.24 13.75 -19.75
N VAL A 32 23.92 12.79 -18.86
CA VAL A 32 22.57 12.58 -18.32
C VAL A 32 22.38 13.53 -17.14
N THR A 33 21.31 14.31 -17.17
CA THR A 33 20.90 15.22 -16.08
C THR A 33 19.81 14.60 -15.21
N ASP A 34 19.58 15.16 -14.02
CA ASP A 34 18.49 14.73 -13.12
C ASP A 34 17.11 14.80 -13.81
N ILE A 35 16.95 15.73 -14.76
CA ILE A 35 15.72 15.90 -15.55
C ILE A 35 15.52 14.72 -16.50
N ASP A 36 16.59 14.21 -17.10
CA ASP A 36 16.53 13.06 -18.01
C ASP A 36 16.20 11.77 -17.24
N ILE A 37 16.76 11.60 -16.03
CA ILE A 37 16.42 10.50 -15.11
C ILE A 37 14.95 10.61 -14.68
N ALA A 38 14.52 11.82 -14.30
CA ALA A 38 13.15 12.09 -13.91
C ALA A 38 12.15 11.77 -15.04
N GLU A 39 12.45 12.07 -16.29
CA GLU A 39 11.54 11.76 -17.40
C GLU A 39 11.36 10.24 -17.59
N ILE A 40 12.46 9.48 -17.53
CA ILE A 40 12.45 8.01 -17.66
C ILE A 40 11.67 7.39 -16.49
N VAL A 41 11.97 7.78 -15.25
CA VAL A 41 11.31 7.23 -14.06
C VAL A 41 9.83 7.63 -14.04
N SER A 42 9.49 8.85 -14.47
CA SER A 42 8.07 9.26 -14.61
C SER A 42 7.34 8.40 -15.64
N LYS A 43 7.97 8.06 -16.76
CA LYS A 43 7.40 7.15 -17.78
C LYS A 43 7.19 5.73 -17.26
N TRP A 44 8.11 5.20 -16.45
CA TRP A 44 7.99 3.85 -15.88
C TRP A 44 6.98 3.78 -14.74
N THR A 45 6.95 4.80 -13.89
CA THR A 45 6.09 4.82 -12.69
C THR A 45 4.71 5.42 -12.96
N GLY A 46 4.55 6.17 -14.05
CA GLY A 46 3.35 6.97 -14.34
C GLY A 46 3.21 8.23 -13.48
N ILE A 47 4.21 8.58 -12.66
CA ILE A 47 4.14 9.69 -11.70
C ILE A 47 5.08 10.83 -12.17
N PRO A 48 4.57 12.06 -12.39
CA PRO A 48 5.41 13.19 -12.83
C PRO A 48 6.35 13.67 -11.72
N ILE A 49 7.65 13.79 -12.02
CA ILE A 49 8.72 14.04 -11.03
C ILE A 49 9.03 15.52 -10.75
N SER A 50 8.60 16.46 -11.61
CA SER A 50 8.87 17.88 -11.41
C SER A 50 8.22 18.42 -10.11
N ASN A 51 9.05 18.89 -9.16
CA ASN A 51 8.65 19.41 -7.84
C ASN A 51 7.98 18.43 -6.85
N LEU A 52 8.31 17.14 -6.92
CA LEU A 52 7.74 16.11 -6.02
C LEU A 52 7.90 16.40 -4.52
N GLN A 53 9.10 16.74 -4.03
CA GLN A 53 9.33 16.73 -2.58
C GLN A 53 8.60 17.83 -1.79
N GLN A 54 8.43 19.02 -2.38
CA GLN A 54 7.69 20.10 -1.74
C GLN A 54 6.19 19.85 -1.86
N SER A 55 5.72 19.46 -3.05
CA SER A 55 4.31 19.15 -3.30
C SER A 55 3.80 17.93 -2.53
N GLU A 56 4.62 16.89 -2.35
CA GLU A 56 4.28 15.71 -1.54
C GLU A 56 4.12 16.07 -0.07
N ARG A 57 4.97 16.92 0.49
CA ARG A 57 4.82 17.37 1.88
C ARG A 57 3.53 18.14 2.09
N ASP A 58 3.23 19.09 1.21
CA ASP A 58 1.99 19.88 1.27
C ASP A 58 0.74 19.00 1.09
N LYS A 59 0.84 17.96 0.24
CA LYS A 59 -0.20 16.93 0.12
C LYS A 59 -0.41 16.16 1.42
N LEU A 60 0.66 15.76 2.10
CA LEU A 60 0.54 14.99 3.34
C LEU A 60 -0.05 15.81 4.50
N VAL A 61 0.18 17.13 4.52
CA VAL A 61 -0.41 18.04 5.50
C VAL A 61 -1.93 18.11 5.33
N SER A 62 -2.41 18.20 4.09
CA SER A 62 -3.83 18.34 3.77
C SER A 62 -4.57 17.01 3.56
N LEU A 63 -3.88 15.88 3.69
CA LEU A 63 -4.41 14.54 3.42
C LEU A 63 -5.72 14.25 4.18
N GLU A 64 -5.75 14.48 5.49
CA GLU A 64 -6.91 14.21 6.35
C GLU A 64 -8.14 15.02 5.92
N GLU A 65 -7.95 16.33 5.66
CA GLU A 65 -9.00 17.22 5.20
C GLU A 65 -9.54 16.82 3.83
N VAL A 66 -8.67 16.38 2.92
CA VAL A 66 -9.07 15.95 1.59
C VAL A 66 -9.85 14.64 1.64
N LEU A 67 -9.43 13.68 2.46
CA LEU A 67 -10.17 12.43 2.65
C LEU A 67 -11.58 12.69 3.23
N HIS A 68 -11.72 13.64 4.15
CA HIS A 68 -13.02 14.04 4.70
C HIS A 68 -13.98 14.70 3.70
N LYS A 69 -13.49 15.21 2.56
CA LYS A 69 -14.37 15.70 1.48
C LYS A 69 -15.11 14.57 0.78
N GLN A 70 -14.57 13.35 0.79
CA GLN A 70 -15.16 12.18 0.14
C GLN A 70 -15.76 11.17 1.12
N VAL A 71 -15.25 11.11 2.36
CA VAL A 71 -15.72 10.20 3.40
C VAL A 71 -16.34 11.00 4.54
N VAL A 72 -17.66 10.84 4.71
CA VAL A 72 -18.42 11.51 5.77
C VAL A 72 -18.31 10.73 7.08
N GLY A 73 -17.89 11.42 8.13
CA GLY A 73 -17.61 10.81 9.44
C GLY A 73 -16.34 9.94 9.41
N GLN A 74 -16.33 8.88 10.22
CA GLN A 74 -15.18 7.96 10.34
C GLN A 74 -13.87 8.64 10.76
N ASP A 75 -13.95 9.71 11.58
CA ASP A 75 -12.81 10.56 11.96
C ASP A 75 -11.61 9.77 12.46
N ILE A 76 -11.84 8.73 13.27
CA ILE A 76 -10.79 7.85 13.79
C ILE A 76 -10.08 7.09 12.66
N ALA A 77 -10.84 6.56 11.71
CA ALA A 77 -10.28 5.79 10.59
C ALA A 77 -9.51 6.70 9.64
N VAL A 78 -10.08 7.85 9.26
CA VAL A 78 -9.43 8.83 8.37
C VAL A 78 -8.14 9.35 8.99
N LYS A 79 -8.17 9.75 10.27
CA LYS A 79 -6.99 10.20 11.00
C LYS A 79 -5.92 9.12 11.12
N SER A 80 -6.31 7.89 11.44
CA SER A 80 -5.35 6.76 11.55
C SER A 80 -4.65 6.46 10.23
N VAL A 81 -5.40 6.54 9.12
CA VAL A 81 -4.84 6.40 7.77
C VAL A 81 -3.87 7.54 7.48
N ALA A 82 -4.28 8.79 7.69
CA ALA A 82 -3.41 9.94 7.45
C ALA A 82 -2.11 9.89 8.28
N ASP A 83 -2.19 9.54 9.57
CA ASP A 83 -1.04 9.39 10.45
C ASP A 83 -0.08 8.30 10.00
N SER A 84 -0.59 7.13 9.60
CA SER A 84 0.26 6.03 9.12
C SER A 84 1.03 6.41 7.85
N ILE A 85 0.39 7.14 6.94
CA ILE A 85 0.99 7.56 5.67
C ILE A 85 2.03 8.65 5.91
N ARG A 86 1.75 9.60 6.82
CA ARG A 86 2.73 10.59 7.28
C ARG A 86 3.98 9.93 7.87
N ARG A 87 3.82 8.91 8.74
CA ARG A 87 4.95 8.15 9.32
C ARG A 87 5.78 7.44 8.26
N SER A 88 5.10 6.79 7.31
CA SER A 88 5.75 6.08 6.21
C SER A 88 6.63 7.00 5.36
N ARG A 89 6.08 8.15 4.97
CA ARG A 89 6.77 9.16 4.15
C ARG A 89 7.86 9.91 4.91
N ALA A 90 7.80 9.93 6.23
CA ALA A 90 8.88 10.44 7.07
C ALA A 90 10.04 9.44 7.24
N GLY A 91 9.97 8.24 6.64
CA GLY A 91 11.00 7.21 6.77
C GLY A 91 11.06 6.57 8.15
N LEU A 92 9.97 6.66 8.92
CA LEU A 92 9.86 6.11 10.28
C LEU A 92 9.38 4.65 10.29
N LEU A 93 9.11 4.06 9.13
CA LEU A 93 8.69 2.67 8.97
C LEU A 93 9.84 1.83 8.38
N ASP A 94 9.78 0.52 8.62
CA ASP A 94 10.70 -0.46 8.05
C ASP A 94 10.63 -0.41 6.51
N PRO A 95 11.76 -0.21 5.79
CA PRO A 95 11.77 -0.17 4.33
C PRO A 95 11.44 -1.51 3.66
N ASN A 96 11.39 -2.60 4.42
CA ASN A 96 10.92 -3.89 3.93
C ASN A 96 9.40 -4.04 4.05
N ARG A 97 8.69 -3.17 4.78
CA ARG A 97 7.23 -3.26 4.90
C ARG A 97 6.52 -2.45 3.81
N PRO A 98 5.26 -2.79 3.48
CA PRO A 98 4.41 -1.95 2.65
C PRO A 98 4.31 -0.52 3.18
N ILE A 99 4.03 0.45 2.31
CA ILE A 99 3.99 1.88 2.70
C ILE A 99 2.95 2.11 3.81
N ALA A 100 1.79 1.48 3.71
CA ALA A 100 0.91 1.26 4.85
C ALA A 100 0.02 0.05 4.57
N SER A 101 -0.43 -0.59 5.64
CA SER A 101 -1.41 -1.66 5.59
C SER A 101 -2.59 -1.36 6.51
N PHE A 102 -3.81 -1.56 6.02
CA PHE A 102 -5.03 -1.28 6.75
C PHE A 102 -6.02 -2.45 6.62
N MET A 103 -6.77 -2.71 7.70
CA MET A 103 -7.92 -3.62 7.69
C MET A 103 -9.19 -2.85 8.04
N PHE A 104 -10.05 -2.61 7.05
CA PHE A 104 -11.32 -1.91 7.19
C PHE A 104 -12.46 -2.89 7.50
N MET A 105 -12.97 -2.82 8.74
CA MET A 105 -14.07 -3.64 9.24
C MET A 105 -15.37 -2.82 9.38
N GLY A 106 -16.53 -3.45 9.24
CA GLY A 106 -17.85 -2.79 9.34
C GLY A 106 -18.86 -3.23 8.26
N PRO A 107 -20.09 -2.70 8.25
CA PRO A 107 -21.08 -3.08 7.25
C PRO A 107 -20.74 -2.53 5.85
N THR A 108 -21.45 -3.02 4.83
CA THR A 108 -21.38 -2.46 3.47
C THR A 108 -21.96 -1.04 3.45
N GLY A 109 -21.49 -0.21 2.51
CA GLY A 109 -22.01 1.14 2.32
C GLY A 109 -21.48 2.22 3.28
N VAL A 110 -20.67 1.88 4.30
CA VAL A 110 -20.11 2.87 5.26
C VAL A 110 -18.88 3.66 4.75
N GLY A 111 -18.50 3.49 3.48
CA GLY A 111 -17.43 4.29 2.88
C GLY A 111 -16.03 3.67 2.88
N LYS A 112 -15.86 2.38 3.18
CA LYS A 112 -14.54 1.72 3.16
C LYS A 112 -13.87 1.72 1.78
N THR A 113 -14.64 1.36 0.76
CA THR A 113 -14.17 1.36 -0.64
C THR A 113 -13.93 2.80 -1.10
N GLU A 114 -14.75 3.74 -0.62
CA GLU A 114 -14.60 5.16 -0.95
C GLU A 114 -13.33 5.75 -0.36
N LEU A 115 -12.98 5.40 0.87
CA LEU A 115 -11.71 5.78 1.48
C LEU A 115 -10.50 5.27 0.69
N ALA A 116 -10.56 4.03 0.18
CA ALA A 116 -9.50 3.47 -0.65
C ALA A 116 -9.37 4.18 -2.00
N LYS A 117 -10.50 4.54 -2.64
CA LYS A 117 -10.52 5.33 -3.89
C LYS A 117 -9.97 6.74 -3.66
N ALA A 118 -10.41 7.41 -2.60
CA ALA A 118 -9.94 8.72 -2.21
C ALA A 118 -8.41 8.73 -2.00
N LEU A 119 -7.91 7.68 -1.33
CA LEU A 119 -6.48 7.48 -1.12
C LEU A 119 -5.71 7.36 -2.45
N ALA A 120 -6.20 6.51 -3.36
CA ALA A 120 -5.57 6.29 -4.66
C ALA A 120 -5.56 7.58 -5.50
N GLY A 121 -6.72 8.22 -5.63
CA GLY A 121 -6.88 9.45 -6.39
C GLY A 121 -6.01 10.59 -5.88
N TYR A 122 -5.88 10.73 -4.56
CA TYR A 122 -5.13 11.84 -3.97
C TYR A 122 -3.62 11.61 -3.94
N LEU A 123 -3.17 10.42 -3.51
CA LEU A 123 -1.73 10.14 -3.38
C LEU A 123 -1.08 9.93 -4.75
N PHE A 124 -1.77 9.25 -5.67
CA PHE A 124 -1.21 8.87 -6.97
C PHE A 124 -1.75 9.72 -8.13
N ASN A 125 -2.55 10.76 -7.83
CA ASN A 125 -3.21 11.62 -8.82
C ASN A 125 -4.11 10.86 -9.82
N THR A 126 -4.49 9.62 -9.53
CA THR A 126 -5.31 8.80 -10.43
C THR A 126 -6.08 7.75 -9.65
N GLU A 127 -7.38 7.64 -9.92
CA GLU A 127 -8.21 6.57 -9.37
C GLU A 127 -7.84 5.20 -9.95
N ASN A 128 -7.21 5.17 -11.13
CA ASN A 128 -6.73 3.93 -11.76
C ASN A 128 -5.58 3.27 -10.99
N ALA A 129 -5.00 3.97 -10.01
CA ALA A 129 -4.04 3.39 -9.07
C ALA A 129 -4.72 2.51 -8.00
N LEU A 130 -6.07 2.45 -7.97
CA LEU A 130 -6.80 1.49 -7.14
C LEU A 130 -6.91 0.15 -7.86
N VAL A 131 -6.17 -0.83 -7.34
CA VAL A 131 -6.20 -2.22 -7.78
C VAL A 131 -7.17 -2.97 -6.90
N ARG A 132 -8.34 -3.32 -7.42
CA ARG A 132 -9.34 -4.07 -6.66
C ARG A 132 -9.27 -5.56 -6.99
N ILE A 133 -9.16 -6.38 -5.95
CA ILE A 133 -9.19 -7.84 -6.06
C ILE A 133 -10.34 -8.35 -5.20
N ASP A 134 -11.29 -9.03 -5.84
CA ASP A 134 -12.43 -9.66 -5.17
C ASP A 134 -12.02 -11.03 -4.62
N MET A 135 -12.03 -11.18 -3.30
CA MET A 135 -11.62 -12.42 -2.64
C MET A 135 -12.65 -13.55 -2.77
N SER A 136 -13.87 -13.26 -3.22
CA SER A 136 -14.87 -14.28 -3.56
C SER A 136 -14.46 -15.11 -4.77
N GLU A 137 -13.57 -14.62 -5.64
CA GLU A 137 -12.99 -15.41 -6.75
C GLU A 137 -11.93 -16.44 -6.27
N TYR A 138 -11.50 -16.31 -5.01
CA TYR A 138 -10.39 -17.05 -4.40
C TYR A 138 -10.86 -17.99 -3.29
N MET A 139 -12.12 -18.43 -3.32
CA MET A 139 -12.70 -19.35 -2.35
C MET A 139 -12.11 -20.77 -2.39
N GLU A 140 -11.59 -21.19 -3.55
CA GLU A 140 -11.08 -22.54 -3.79
C GLU A 140 -9.56 -22.58 -3.83
N LYS A 141 -8.98 -23.72 -3.45
CA LYS A 141 -7.51 -23.89 -3.43
C LYS A 141 -6.87 -23.65 -4.81
N HIS A 142 -7.52 -24.11 -5.88
CA HIS A 142 -7.02 -23.97 -7.25
C HIS A 142 -7.06 -22.53 -7.76
N SER A 143 -7.95 -21.68 -7.21
CA SER A 143 -8.00 -20.28 -7.62
C SER A 143 -6.90 -19.44 -6.96
N VAL A 144 -6.36 -19.87 -5.81
CA VAL A 144 -5.23 -19.18 -5.13
C VAL A 144 -4.00 -19.04 -6.02
N SER A 145 -3.67 -20.06 -6.82
CA SER A 145 -2.55 -19.97 -7.75
C SER A 145 -2.74 -18.90 -8.83
N ARG A 146 -3.97 -18.48 -9.15
CA ARG A 146 -4.21 -17.37 -10.08
C ARG A 146 -3.80 -16.02 -9.49
N LEU A 147 -3.76 -15.89 -8.15
CA LEU A 147 -3.38 -14.64 -7.47
C LEU A 147 -1.88 -14.37 -7.63
N VAL A 148 -1.05 -15.41 -7.49
CA VAL A 148 0.42 -15.31 -7.43
C VAL A 148 1.10 -15.80 -8.71
N GLY A 149 0.42 -16.64 -9.47
CA GLY A 149 0.93 -17.29 -10.68
C GLY A 149 0.94 -18.80 -10.52
N ALA A 150 0.65 -19.51 -11.61
CA ALA A 150 0.75 -20.95 -11.61
C ALA A 150 2.21 -21.39 -11.39
N PRO A 151 2.47 -22.54 -10.75
CA PRO A 151 3.82 -23.08 -10.63
C PRO A 151 4.35 -23.58 -11.99
N PRO A 152 5.68 -23.76 -12.14
CA PRO A 152 6.26 -24.27 -13.39
C PRO A 152 5.63 -25.61 -13.80
N GLY A 153 5.24 -25.71 -15.08
CA GLY A 153 4.61 -26.91 -15.63
C GLY A 153 3.07 -26.93 -15.60
N TYR A 154 2.43 -25.87 -15.12
CA TYR A 154 0.97 -25.69 -15.18
C TYR A 154 0.57 -24.63 -16.22
N VAL A 155 -0.65 -24.74 -16.75
CA VAL A 155 -1.23 -23.73 -17.66
C VAL A 155 -1.33 -22.39 -16.92
N GLY A 156 -0.86 -21.30 -17.56
CA GLY A 156 -0.81 -19.97 -16.96
C GLY A 156 0.50 -19.64 -16.22
N TYR A 157 1.54 -20.48 -16.32
CA TYR A 157 2.86 -20.20 -15.74
C TYR A 157 3.52 -18.93 -16.31
N GLU A 158 3.33 -18.66 -17.61
CA GLU A 158 3.91 -17.47 -18.26
C GLU A 158 3.07 -16.19 -18.09
N GLU A 159 1.81 -16.31 -17.70
CA GLU A 159 0.89 -15.16 -17.57
C GLU A 159 1.08 -14.37 -16.26
N GLY A 160 1.79 -14.95 -15.28
CA GLY A 160 1.96 -14.37 -13.96
C GLY A 160 0.67 -14.42 -13.11
N GLY A 161 0.76 -14.03 -11.84
CA GLY A 161 -0.39 -13.87 -10.97
C GLY A 161 -1.10 -12.53 -11.15
N GLN A 162 -2.40 -12.50 -10.89
CA GLN A 162 -3.19 -11.27 -10.95
C GLN A 162 -2.64 -10.19 -9.99
N LEU A 163 -2.18 -10.57 -8.79
CA LEU A 163 -1.59 -9.63 -7.84
C LEU A 163 -0.14 -9.30 -8.20
N THR A 164 0.66 -10.31 -8.56
CA THR A 164 2.10 -10.13 -8.82
C THR A 164 2.33 -9.28 -10.07
N GLU A 165 1.56 -9.49 -11.13
CA GLU A 165 1.68 -8.75 -12.38
C GLU A 165 1.24 -7.29 -12.22
N VAL A 166 0.16 -7.06 -11.46
CA VAL A 166 -0.31 -5.70 -11.20
C VAL A 166 0.67 -4.92 -10.34
N VAL A 167 1.18 -5.51 -9.26
CA VAL A 167 2.20 -4.87 -8.42
C VAL A 167 3.48 -4.59 -9.21
N ARG A 168 3.86 -5.50 -10.13
CA ARG A 168 5.01 -5.31 -11.01
C ARG A 168 4.82 -4.15 -11.99
N ARG A 169 3.62 -3.98 -12.57
CA ARG A 169 3.32 -2.89 -13.52
C ARG A 169 3.05 -1.55 -12.84
N LEU A 170 2.43 -1.59 -11.66
CA LEU A 170 1.99 -0.43 -10.89
C LEU A 170 2.49 -0.53 -9.44
N PRO A 171 3.81 -0.35 -9.21
CA PRO A 171 4.39 -0.47 -7.88
C PRO A 171 3.76 0.53 -6.89
N TYR A 172 3.43 1.73 -7.38
CA TYR A 172 2.75 2.79 -6.64
C TYR A 172 1.23 2.70 -6.84
N SER A 173 0.59 1.86 -6.05
CA SER A 173 -0.86 1.62 -6.12
C SER A 173 -1.48 1.41 -4.75
N VAL A 174 -2.80 1.49 -4.68
CA VAL A 174 -3.61 1.03 -3.55
C VAL A 174 -4.20 -0.31 -3.94
N VAL A 175 -3.76 -1.38 -3.27
CA VAL A 175 -4.31 -2.73 -3.47
C VAL A 175 -5.45 -2.94 -2.48
N LEU A 176 -6.67 -3.03 -2.99
CA LEU A 176 -7.88 -3.29 -2.23
C LEU A 176 -8.30 -4.76 -2.37
N PHE A 177 -8.16 -5.52 -1.28
CA PHE A 177 -8.74 -6.86 -1.14
C PHE A 177 -10.18 -6.73 -0.59
N ASP A 178 -11.19 -6.93 -1.43
CA ASP A 178 -12.60 -6.89 -1.02
C ASP A 178 -13.10 -8.28 -0.62
N GLU A 179 -14.05 -8.33 0.32
CA GLU A 179 -14.65 -9.58 0.83
C GLU A 179 -13.64 -10.61 1.36
N LEU A 180 -12.60 -10.15 2.08
CA LEU A 180 -11.51 -11.02 2.55
C LEU A 180 -11.99 -12.22 3.38
N GLU A 181 -13.13 -12.13 4.05
CA GLU A 181 -13.74 -13.25 4.76
C GLU A 181 -14.15 -14.44 3.86
N LYS A 182 -14.22 -14.26 2.53
CA LYS A 182 -14.56 -15.30 1.56
C LYS A 182 -13.35 -16.02 0.99
N ALA A 183 -12.15 -15.46 1.13
CA ALA A 183 -10.94 -16.08 0.60
C ALA A 183 -10.65 -17.45 1.23
N HIS A 184 -10.04 -18.34 0.45
CA HIS A 184 -9.46 -19.57 0.95
C HIS A 184 -8.35 -19.30 1.97
N HIS A 185 -8.18 -20.19 2.95
CA HIS A 185 -7.17 -20.03 4.01
C HIS A 185 -5.73 -19.85 3.47
N ASP A 186 -5.39 -20.49 2.35
CA ASP A 186 -4.07 -20.37 1.73
C ASP A 186 -3.76 -18.95 1.23
N VAL A 187 -4.77 -18.11 0.95
CA VAL A 187 -4.58 -16.69 0.58
C VAL A 187 -3.96 -15.91 1.73
N PHE A 188 -4.32 -16.23 2.98
CA PHE A 188 -3.78 -15.51 4.14
C PHE A 188 -2.28 -15.71 4.30
N ASN A 189 -1.72 -16.85 3.90
CA ASN A 189 -0.27 -17.05 3.93
C ASN A 189 0.46 -16.08 2.99
N ILE A 190 -0.11 -15.85 1.81
CA ILE A 190 0.41 -14.87 0.83
C ILE A 190 0.26 -13.45 1.37
N LEU A 191 -0.89 -13.12 1.97
CA LEU A 191 -1.11 -11.81 2.57
C LEU A 191 -0.18 -11.55 3.76
N LEU A 192 0.07 -12.55 4.62
CA LEU A 192 1.01 -12.43 5.72
C LEU A 192 2.42 -12.08 5.22
N GLN A 193 2.90 -12.81 4.20
CA GLN A 193 4.18 -12.51 3.57
C GLN A 193 4.22 -11.09 3.00
N LEU A 194 3.15 -10.68 2.33
CA LEU A 194 3.04 -9.35 1.74
C LEU A 194 3.02 -8.25 2.82
N LEU A 195 2.33 -8.47 3.93
CA LEU A 195 2.18 -7.50 5.03
C LEU A 195 3.45 -7.37 5.89
N ASP A 196 4.21 -8.46 6.06
CA ASP A 196 5.44 -8.47 6.85
C ASP A 196 6.68 -8.06 6.03
N ASP A 197 6.88 -8.66 4.85
CA ASP A 197 8.10 -8.50 4.07
C ASP A 197 7.94 -7.55 2.87
N GLY A 198 6.74 -6.99 2.65
CA GLY A 198 6.45 -6.08 1.53
C GLY A 198 6.74 -6.72 0.18
N ARG A 199 6.77 -8.05 0.12
CA ARG A 199 7.23 -8.83 -1.03
C ARG A 199 6.25 -9.94 -1.30
N ILE A 200 6.05 -10.20 -2.57
CA ILE A 200 5.31 -11.36 -3.04
C ILE A 200 6.24 -12.15 -3.96
N THR A 201 6.31 -13.46 -3.73
CA THR A 201 7.15 -14.33 -4.54
C THR A 201 6.26 -14.94 -5.60
N ASP A 202 6.48 -14.59 -6.87
CA ASP A 202 5.86 -15.30 -7.97
C ASP A 202 6.65 -16.59 -8.26
N SER A 203 6.12 -17.41 -9.17
CA SER A 203 6.75 -18.66 -9.59
C SER A 203 8.00 -18.48 -10.47
N GLN A 204 8.32 -17.25 -10.87
CA GLN A 204 9.46 -16.84 -11.70
C GLN A 204 10.56 -16.08 -10.91
N GLY A 205 10.29 -15.60 -9.68
CA GLY A 205 11.21 -14.80 -8.88
C GLY A 205 10.53 -13.80 -7.94
N ARG A 206 11.29 -13.19 -7.02
CA ARG A 206 10.75 -12.29 -5.99
C ARG A 206 10.34 -10.93 -6.59
N THR A 207 9.15 -10.45 -6.27
CA THR A 207 8.66 -9.10 -6.59
C THR A 207 8.49 -8.30 -5.29
N LYS A 208 9.01 -7.06 -5.24
CA LYS A 208 8.83 -6.13 -4.11
C LYS A 208 7.64 -5.22 -4.39
N ALA A 209 6.74 -5.08 -3.43
CA ALA A 209 5.60 -4.16 -3.50
C ALA A 209 5.94 -2.86 -2.76
N GLU A 210 5.87 -1.73 -3.43
CA GLU A 210 5.92 -0.39 -2.80
C GLU A 210 4.52 0.23 -2.79
N SER A 211 3.54 -0.59 -2.42
CA SER A 211 2.12 -0.30 -2.52
C SER A 211 1.47 -0.06 -1.15
N PHE A 212 0.35 0.65 -1.13
CA PHE A 212 -0.55 0.68 0.02
C PHE A 212 -1.48 -0.53 -0.05
N ILE A 213 -1.63 -1.25 1.06
CA ILE A 213 -2.47 -2.44 1.12
C ILE A 213 -3.70 -2.12 1.98
N VAL A 214 -4.88 -2.33 1.41
CA VAL A 214 -6.16 -2.16 2.08
C VAL A 214 -6.91 -3.48 2.00
N CYS A 215 -7.18 -4.08 3.15
CA CYS A 215 -8.07 -5.22 3.27
C CYS A 215 -9.43 -4.75 3.76
N LYS A 216 -10.52 -5.17 3.12
CA LYS A 216 -11.88 -4.85 3.53
C LYS A 216 -12.63 -6.13 3.90
N GLN A 217 -13.29 -6.11 5.06
CA GLN A 217 -14.18 -7.19 5.51
C GLN A 217 -15.56 -6.63 5.84
N ASN A 218 -16.62 -7.17 5.23
CA ASN A 218 -18.00 -6.68 5.39
C ASN A 218 -18.72 -7.29 6.61
N SER A 219 -18.19 -8.41 7.10
CA SER A 219 -18.83 -9.23 8.14
C SER A 219 -17.97 -9.27 9.40
N CYS A 220 -18.52 -8.89 10.56
CA CYS A 220 -17.95 -9.25 11.87
C CYS A 220 -18.40 -10.66 12.30
N GLY A 221 -18.41 -11.60 11.34
CA GLY A 221 -18.86 -12.96 11.54
C GLY A 221 -17.70 -13.85 11.92
N LEU A 222 -17.54 -14.09 13.23
CA LEU A 222 -16.79 -15.20 13.85
C LEU A 222 -15.54 -15.66 13.08
N ILE A 223 -14.41 -15.00 13.32
CA ILE A 223 -13.15 -15.76 13.37
C ILE A 223 -13.34 -16.70 14.56
N PRO A 224 -13.41 -18.04 14.39
CA PRO A 224 -13.37 -18.91 15.57
C PRO A 224 -12.06 -18.59 16.30
N PRO A 225 -12.10 -18.37 17.63
CA PRO A 225 -10.88 -18.09 18.36
C PRO A 225 -9.94 -19.27 18.16
N HIS A 226 -8.90 -19.08 17.37
CA HIS A 226 -7.76 -19.97 17.41
C HIS A 226 -7.15 -19.77 18.79
N PRO A 227 -6.90 -20.85 19.55
CA PRO A 227 -6.27 -20.70 20.85
C PRO A 227 -4.93 -19.98 20.64
N PRO A 228 -4.63 -18.93 21.44
CA PRO A 228 -3.37 -18.23 21.29
C PRO A 228 -2.23 -19.24 21.47
N PRO A 229 -1.16 -19.16 20.66
CA PRO A 229 0.01 -20.00 20.86
C PRO A 229 0.48 -19.83 22.32
N SER A 230 0.94 -20.92 22.95
CA SER A 230 1.24 -21.01 24.38
C SER A 230 2.29 -20.01 24.91
N ASN A 231 2.87 -19.17 24.04
CA ASN A 231 3.91 -18.20 24.33
C ASN A 231 3.49 -16.73 24.11
N VAL A 232 2.19 -16.40 24.07
CA VAL A 232 1.76 -14.98 24.03
C VAL A 232 1.99 -14.33 25.41
N PRO A 233 2.81 -13.26 25.52
CA PRO A 233 3.02 -12.57 26.79
C PRO A 233 1.73 -11.89 27.24
N THR A 234 1.38 -12.04 28.52
CA THR A 234 0.24 -11.35 29.15
C THR A 234 0.44 -9.83 29.20
N GLU A 235 -0.67 -9.08 29.22
CA GLU A 235 -0.78 -7.60 29.09
C GLU A 235 0.25 -6.76 29.87
N LYS A 236 0.81 -7.27 30.97
CA LYS A 236 1.84 -6.54 31.73
C LYS A 236 3.18 -6.43 31.01
N SER A 237 3.52 -7.34 30.08
CA SER A 237 4.75 -7.26 29.28
C SER A 237 4.61 -6.35 28.05
N ALA A 238 3.39 -6.09 27.56
CA ALA A 238 3.16 -5.24 26.39
C ALA A 238 3.38 -3.74 26.67
N ARG A 239 3.29 -3.31 27.94
CA ARG A 239 3.50 -1.90 28.33
C ARG A 239 4.96 -1.44 28.26
N ASN A 240 5.92 -2.36 28.23
CA ASN A 240 7.35 -2.06 28.21
C ASN A 240 8.04 -2.43 26.88
N ALA A 241 7.29 -2.96 25.90
CA ALA A 241 7.82 -3.20 24.57
C ALA A 241 7.79 -1.90 23.76
N SER A 242 8.96 -1.28 23.64
CA SER A 242 9.23 -0.09 22.84
C SER A 242 8.50 -0.07 21.48
N GLY A 243 7.57 0.87 21.31
CA GLY A 243 7.37 1.68 20.10
C GLY A 243 6.95 1.03 18.77
N LEU A 244 6.75 -0.29 18.67
CA LEU A 244 6.60 -0.98 17.37
C LEU A 244 5.52 -2.08 17.34
N ALA A 245 4.61 -2.10 18.32
CA ALA A 245 3.50 -3.04 18.32
C ALA A 245 2.46 -2.63 17.26
N ALA A 246 2.54 -3.30 16.11
CA ALA A 246 1.48 -3.62 15.15
C ALA A 246 0.29 -2.64 15.08
N SER A 247 0.07 -2.03 13.91
CA SER A 247 -1.20 -1.38 13.55
C SER A 247 -2.39 -2.37 13.41
N TYR A 248 -2.35 -3.47 14.15
CA TYR A 248 -3.45 -4.40 14.37
C TYR A 248 -4.28 -3.91 15.57
N PHE A 249 -5.59 -3.79 15.35
CA PHE A 249 -6.65 -3.84 16.37
C PHE A 249 -6.94 -2.56 17.21
N PHE A 250 -7.98 -1.78 16.84
CA PHE A 250 -9.29 -1.75 17.52
C PHE A 250 -10.25 -0.71 16.89
N ALA A 251 -11.40 -1.17 16.41
CA ALA A 251 -12.66 -0.43 16.39
C ALA A 251 -13.80 -1.42 16.71
N SER A 252 -13.79 -1.99 17.92
CA SER A 252 -14.86 -2.90 18.38
C SER A 252 -15.22 -2.78 19.87
N GLU A 253 -14.45 -2.10 20.73
CA GLU A 253 -14.81 -2.05 22.17
C GLU A 253 -15.83 -0.95 22.49
N LYS A 254 -15.73 0.22 21.85
CA LYS A 254 -16.64 1.36 22.14
C LYS A 254 -18.07 1.21 21.62
N LEU A 255 -18.34 0.26 20.71
CA LEU A 255 -19.69 0.02 20.18
C LEU A 255 -20.48 -1.02 21.00
N MET A 256 -19.83 -1.83 21.83
CA MET A 256 -20.51 -2.78 22.73
C MET A 256 -20.84 -2.17 24.10
N GLU A 257 -20.04 -1.22 24.61
CA GLU A 257 -20.35 -0.54 25.89
C GLU A 257 -21.59 0.37 25.80
N ASN A 258 -21.86 0.97 24.64
CA ASN A 258 -23.06 1.80 24.44
C ASN A 258 -24.31 0.98 24.09
N GLY A 259 -24.16 -0.30 23.70
CA GLY A 259 -25.28 -1.20 23.40
C GLY A 259 -25.80 -1.99 24.60
N GLN A 260 -25.04 -2.04 25.70
CA GLN A 260 -25.47 -2.69 26.95
C GLN A 260 -26.00 -1.71 28.02
N ARG A 261 -25.83 -0.40 27.84
CA ARG A 261 -26.36 0.62 28.79
C ARG A 261 -27.77 1.12 28.49
N THR A 262 -28.45 0.61 27.45
CA THR A 262 -29.82 1.03 27.11
C THR A 262 -30.87 -0.05 27.36
N ARG A 263 -30.55 -1.11 28.11
CA ARG A 263 -31.51 -2.17 28.47
C ARG A 263 -31.63 -2.49 29.95
N THR A 264 -30.83 -1.89 30.82
CA THR A 264 -30.96 -2.09 32.27
C THR A 264 -31.55 -0.87 33.00
N ASP A 265 -31.49 0.32 32.40
CA ASP A 265 -31.92 1.55 33.07
C ASP A 265 -33.40 1.89 32.82
N ASP A 266 -34.03 1.29 31.80
CA ASP A 266 -35.47 1.43 31.52
C ASP A 266 -36.32 0.38 32.26
N ASP A 267 -35.79 -0.81 32.53
CA ASP A 267 -36.51 -1.86 33.28
C ASP A 267 -36.58 -1.56 34.80
N GLU A 268 -35.64 -0.78 35.35
CA GLU A 268 -35.68 -0.37 36.77
C GLU A 268 -36.60 0.84 37.04
N ARG A 269 -37.08 1.54 36.00
CA ARG A 269 -38.05 2.64 36.14
C ARG A 269 -39.51 2.22 36.00
N GLU A 270 -39.79 1.05 35.42
CA GLU A 270 -41.16 0.53 35.33
C GLU A 270 -41.59 -0.29 36.57
N GLN A 271 -40.68 -0.63 37.47
CA GLN A 271 -41.01 -1.36 38.72
C GLN A 271 -41.12 -0.50 39.98
N SER A 272 -40.90 0.82 39.88
CA SER A 272 -41.11 1.76 41.00
C SER A 272 -42.36 2.64 40.84
N ALA A 273 -43.27 2.32 39.91
CA ALA A 273 -44.50 3.07 39.65
C ALA A 273 -45.79 2.24 39.84
N SER A 274 -45.68 1.03 40.41
CA SER A 274 -46.83 0.14 40.68
C SER A 274 -47.01 -0.26 42.15
N ASP A 275 -46.29 0.36 43.07
CA ASP A 275 -46.52 0.25 44.52
C ASP A 275 -46.60 1.65 45.14
N ASP A 276 -47.76 2.31 44.96
CA ASP A 276 -48.35 3.34 45.85
C ASP A 276 -49.82 3.61 45.44
#